data_AF-A0AAU2XXN2-F1
#
_entry.id   AF-A0AAU2XXN2-F1
#
_cell.length_a   1.000
_cell.length_b   1.000
_cell.length_c   1.000
_cell.angle_alpha   90.00
_cell.angle_beta   90.00
_cell.angle_gamma   90.00
#
_symmetry.space_group_name_H-M   'P 1'
#
loop_
_entity.id
_entity.type
_entity.pdbx_description
1 polymer ?
#
loop_
_entity_poly.entity_id
_entity_poly.type
_entity_poly.pdbx_seq_one_letter_code
_entity_poly.pdbx_strand_id
1 'polypeptide(L)'
;MGAHALDKKDLADLATSARAALVREIDASGAWDDDPVWGEAFEAVPRHLFVPYYYVGATGGYERRWGESPDPRTRERWVRGAYADVPLATRLRDGELLSSSSQPSLMARMLAELRVEDGHRVLEVGAGTGYNAALLAHRLGDDDLVTTIDLEPEITESARQHLAAAGHHPAVFTGDGARGVPERAPFDRIIATCTLTSVPRAWLAQCSPGARILAPLATGLIALTVRDAGHGEGRFLHTPAYFVPLRGESRPEPEPAHLGGIPRRARDDELFRFLLALTRGGLDPREALALWERESRPQRERYGITVSGDREWAWLDEPEGPYVWPLPG
;
A
#
# COMPACT_ATOMS: atom_id res chain seq x y z
N MET A 1 -36.97 -27.43 11.76
CA MET A 1 -35.83 -27.40 10.83
C MET A 1 -34.74 -26.57 11.49
N GLY A 2 -33.85 -27.21 12.24
CA GLY A 2 -32.80 -26.54 13.00
C GLY A 2 -31.75 -25.97 12.06
N ALA A 3 -31.40 -24.71 12.23
CA ALA A 3 -30.26 -24.11 11.57
C ALA A 3 -29.01 -24.89 11.99
N HIS A 4 -28.41 -25.64 11.05
CA HIS A 4 -27.07 -26.18 11.27
C HIS A 4 -26.15 -24.98 11.47
N ALA A 5 -25.73 -24.77 12.72
CA ALA A 5 -24.60 -23.89 13.00
C ALA A 5 -23.41 -24.47 12.23
N LEU A 6 -22.81 -23.68 11.34
CA LEU A 6 -21.56 -24.05 10.69
C LEU A 6 -20.56 -24.45 11.78
N ASP A 7 -20.13 -25.70 11.75
CA ASP A 7 -19.05 -26.18 12.60
C ASP A 7 -17.75 -25.48 12.16
N LYS A 8 -16.71 -25.47 13.01
CA LYS A 8 -15.41 -24.87 12.69
C LYS A 8 -14.85 -25.38 11.35
N LYS A 9 -15.14 -26.63 11.00
CA LYS A 9 -14.79 -27.25 9.72
C LYS A 9 -15.44 -26.56 8.52
N ASP A 10 -16.74 -26.29 8.59
CA ASP A 10 -17.47 -25.67 7.48
C ASP A 10 -16.97 -24.24 7.19
N LEU A 11 -16.55 -23.51 8.23
CA LEU A 11 -15.99 -22.18 8.09
C LEU A 11 -14.59 -22.21 7.44
N ALA A 12 -13.78 -23.22 7.74
CA ALA A 12 -12.48 -23.42 7.11
C ALA A 12 -12.60 -23.81 5.63
N ASP A 13 -13.57 -24.67 5.29
CA ASP A 13 -13.86 -25.05 3.90
C ASP A 13 -14.38 -23.84 3.10
N LEU A 14 -15.22 -23.00 3.72
CA LEU A 14 -15.68 -21.75 3.14
C LEU A 14 -14.53 -20.77 2.92
N ALA A 15 -13.63 -20.60 3.91
CA ALA A 15 -12.47 -19.72 3.79
C ALA A 15 -11.54 -20.17 2.65
N THR A 16 -11.32 -21.49 2.51
CA THR A 16 -10.53 -22.07 1.43
C THR A 16 -11.15 -21.79 0.06
N SER A 17 -12.45 -22.01 -0.06
CA SER A 17 -13.20 -21.78 -1.30
C SER A 17 -13.24 -20.29 -1.69
N ALA A 18 -13.43 -19.40 -0.71
CA ALA A 18 -13.45 -17.96 -0.90
C ALA A 18 -12.06 -17.41 -1.30
N ARG A 19 -10.99 -17.90 -0.66
CA ARG A 19 -9.61 -17.59 -1.05
C ARG A 19 -9.33 -17.98 -2.49
N ALA A 20 -9.66 -19.22 -2.86
CA ALA A 20 -9.45 -19.69 -4.23
C ALA A 20 -10.25 -18.87 -5.26
N ALA A 21 -11.43 -18.37 -4.91
CA ALA A 21 -12.20 -17.48 -5.78
C ALA A 21 -11.52 -16.11 -5.96
N LEU A 22 -11.02 -15.50 -4.87
CA LEU A 22 -10.25 -14.26 -4.92
C LEU A 22 -8.98 -14.41 -5.76
N VAL A 23 -8.23 -15.51 -5.57
CA VAL A 23 -7.03 -15.79 -6.36
C VAL A 23 -7.35 -15.85 -7.85
N ARG A 24 -8.39 -16.59 -8.25
CA ARG A 24 -8.81 -16.65 -9.66
C ARG A 24 -9.26 -15.29 -10.21
N GLU A 25 -9.87 -14.45 -9.39
CA GLU A 25 -10.27 -13.10 -9.80
C GLU A 25 -9.03 -12.22 -10.09
N ILE A 26 -8.00 -12.29 -9.24
CA ILE A 26 -6.77 -11.53 -9.44
C ILE A 26 -5.95 -12.11 -10.60
N ASP A 27 -5.90 -13.45 -10.75
CA ASP A 27 -5.26 -14.17 -11.87
C ASP A 27 -5.76 -13.64 -13.22
N ALA A 28 -7.08 -13.49 -13.35
CA ALA A 28 -7.72 -13.02 -14.57
C ALA A 28 -7.33 -11.58 -14.97
N SER A 29 -6.70 -10.82 -14.05
CA SER A 29 -6.16 -9.49 -14.35
C SER A 29 -4.71 -9.50 -14.86
N GLY A 30 -4.03 -10.66 -14.86
CA GLY A 30 -2.63 -10.79 -15.24
C GLY A 30 -1.64 -10.30 -14.17
N ALA A 31 -2.09 -10.16 -12.92
CA ALA A 31 -1.30 -9.49 -11.86
C ALA A 31 0.03 -10.19 -11.52
N TRP A 32 0.20 -11.45 -11.90
CA TRP A 32 1.39 -12.26 -11.64
C TRP A 32 1.86 -13.02 -12.88
N ASP A 33 1.54 -12.53 -14.09
CA ASP A 33 2.02 -13.12 -15.35
C ASP A 33 3.57 -13.19 -15.40
N ASP A 34 4.23 -12.19 -14.82
CA ASP A 34 5.70 -12.11 -14.77
C ASP A 34 6.33 -12.90 -13.61
N ASP A 35 5.58 -13.18 -12.54
CA ASP A 35 6.07 -13.89 -11.34
C ASP A 35 4.94 -14.68 -10.66
N PRO A 36 4.67 -15.93 -11.11
CA PRO A 36 3.57 -16.75 -10.61
C PRO A 36 3.65 -17.10 -9.12
N VAL A 37 4.81 -16.93 -8.47
CA VAL A 37 4.99 -17.23 -7.04
C VAL A 37 4.09 -16.34 -6.16
N TRP A 38 3.70 -15.17 -6.66
CA TRP A 38 2.69 -14.35 -5.96
C TRP A 38 1.32 -15.02 -5.93
N GLY A 39 0.92 -15.72 -7.00
CA GLY A 39 -0.31 -16.53 -7.00
C GLY A 39 -0.27 -17.59 -5.90
N GLU A 40 0.85 -18.34 -5.81
CA GLU A 40 1.08 -19.35 -4.78
C GLU A 40 1.02 -18.75 -3.36
N ALA A 41 1.63 -17.59 -3.14
CA ALA A 41 1.58 -16.88 -1.87
C ALA A 41 0.15 -16.50 -1.46
N PHE A 42 -0.65 -15.97 -2.40
CA PHE A 42 -2.05 -15.63 -2.13
C PHE A 42 -2.93 -16.88 -1.90
N GLU A 43 -2.62 -18.02 -2.52
CA GLU A 43 -3.29 -19.30 -2.25
C GLU A 43 -2.94 -19.85 -0.87
N ALA A 44 -1.69 -19.70 -0.43
CA ALA A 44 -1.21 -20.23 0.83
C ALA A 44 -1.66 -19.37 2.02
N VAL A 45 -1.48 -18.05 1.95
CA VAL A 45 -1.63 -17.15 3.10
C VAL A 45 -3.13 -16.87 3.39
N PRO A 46 -3.66 -17.29 4.55
CA PRO A 46 -5.08 -17.16 4.88
C PRO A 46 -5.43 -15.73 5.34
N ARG A 47 -5.82 -14.84 4.40
CA ARG A 47 -6.16 -13.42 4.69
C ARG A 47 -7.09 -13.23 5.90
N HIS A 48 -8.07 -14.12 6.09
CA HIS A 48 -9.01 -14.05 7.22
C HIS A 48 -8.35 -14.13 8.61
N LEU A 49 -7.16 -14.71 8.76
CA LEU A 49 -6.41 -14.70 10.03
C LEU A 49 -5.85 -13.30 10.36
N PHE A 50 -5.62 -12.47 9.35
CA PHE A 50 -5.10 -11.11 9.50
C PHE A 50 -6.22 -10.07 9.69
N VAL A 51 -7.48 -10.46 9.47
CA VAL A 51 -8.66 -9.60 9.68
C VAL A 51 -9.69 -10.31 10.56
N PRO A 52 -9.37 -10.59 11.85
CA PRO A 52 -10.29 -11.27 12.77
C PRO A 52 -11.61 -10.48 12.93
N TYR A 53 -11.58 -9.19 12.64
CA TYR A 53 -12.73 -8.35 12.41
C TYR A 53 -12.40 -7.23 11.42
N TYR A 54 -13.44 -6.63 10.84
CA TYR A 54 -13.36 -5.42 10.05
C TYR A 54 -14.68 -4.65 10.10
N TYR A 55 -14.66 -3.40 9.68
CA TYR A 55 -15.82 -2.51 9.67
C TYR A 55 -16.34 -2.32 8.25
N VAL A 56 -17.67 -2.37 8.11
CA VAL A 56 -18.37 -2.03 6.86
C VAL A 56 -19.26 -0.83 7.09
N GLY A 57 -19.39 0.04 6.08
CA GLY A 57 -20.31 1.18 6.15
C GLY A 57 -21.76 0.70 6.28
N ALA A 58 -22.51 1.33 7.18
CA ALA A 58 -23.92 1.07 7.43
C ALA A 58 -24.68 2.38 7.63
N THR A 59 -26.01 2.35 7.50
CA THR A 59 -26.84 3.53 7.77
C THR A 59 -26.61 4.00 9.21
N GLY A 60 -26.05 5.20 9.37
CA GLY A 60 -25.76 5.79 10.69
C GLY A 60 -24.40 5.41 11.30
N GLY A 61 -23.48 4.77 10.56
CA GLY A 61 -22.11 4.55 11.04
C GLY A 61 -21.43 3.33 10.43
N TYR A 62 -20.80 2.51 11.27
CA TYR A 62 -20.07 1.31 10.87
C TYR A 62 -20.60 0.07 11.59
N GLU A 63 -20.74 -1.03 10.85
CA GLU A 63 -21.04 -2.36 11.40
C GLU A 63 -19.75 -3.18 11.49
N ARG A 64 -19.45 -3.75 12.66
CA ARG A 64 -18.32 -4.66 12.84
C ARG A 64 -18.70 -6.08 12.37
N ARG A 65 -17.95 -6.61 11.41
CA ARG A 65 -17.95 -8.03 11.02
C ARG A 65 -16.82 -8.71 11.76
N TRP A 66 -17.07 -9.85 12.43
CA TRP A 66 -16.02 -10.55 13.19
C TRP A 66 -16.17 -12.07 13.10
N GLY A 67 -15.05 -12.80 13.24
CA GLY A 67 -14.99 -14.26 13.10
C GLY A 67 -15.53 -15.05 14.29
N GLU A 68 -15.60 -14.44 15.48
CA GLU A 68 -16.04 -15.09 16.72
C GLU A 68 -17.54 -14.86 17.02
N SER A 69 -18.36 -14.58 16.01
CA SER A 69 -19.78 -14.28 16.22
C SER A 69 -20.57 -15.50 16.67
N PRO A 70 -21.43 -15.38 17.69
CA PRO A 70 -22.34 -16.47 18.05
C PRO A 70 -23.29 -16.80 16.91
N ASP A 71 -23.60 -15.83 16.03
CA ASP A 71 -24.42 -16.04 14.83
C ASP A 71 -23.59 -16.65 13.68
N PRO A 72 -23.89 -17.88 13.23
CA PRO A 72 -23.21 -18.52 12.09
C PRO A 72 -23.30 -17.70 10.80
N ARG A 73 -24.42 -17.00 10.55
CA ARG A 73 -24.59 -16.20 9.33
C ARG A 73 -23.67 -14.98 9.34
N THR A 74 -23.40 -14.41 10.52
CA THR A 74 -22.43 -13.33 10.68
C THR A 74 -21.00 -13.82 10.41
N ARG A 75 -20.65 -15.02 10.89
CA ARG A 75 -19.34 -15.64 10.59
C ARG A 75 -19.14 -15.90 9.10
N GLU A 76 -20.17 -16.40 8.41
CA GLU A 76 -20.13 -16.57 6.96
C GLU A 76 -19.92 -15.24 6.23
N ARG A 77 -20.67 -14.20 6.60
CA ARG A 77 -20.49 -12.86 6.00
C ARG A 77 -19.10 -12.29 6.24
N TRP A 78 -18.54 -12.51 7.43
CA TRP A 78 -17.18 -12.10 7.77
C TRP A 78 -16.14 -12.79 6.86
N VAL A 79 -16.17 -14.11 6.74
CA VAL A 79 -15.15 -14.81 5.94
C VAL A 79 -15.28 -14.49 4.45
N ARG A 80 -16.51 -14.36 3.92
CA ARG A 80 -16.71 -13.96 2.52
C ARG A 80 -16.18 -12.55 2.25
N GLY A 81 -16.44 -11.60 3.15
CA GLY A 81 -15.91 -10.24 2.99
C GLY A 81 -14.40 -10.15 3.21
N ALA A 82 -13.80 -11.00 4.04
CA ALA A 82 -12.35 -11.10 4.18
C ALA A 82 -11.64 -11.44 2.85
N TYR A 83 -12.35 -12.10 1.92
CA TYR A 83 -11.85 -12.46 0.59
C TYR A 83 -12.54 -11.68 -0.55
N ALA A 84 -13.20 -10.57 -0.25
CA ALA A 84 -13.60 -9.63 -1.29
C ALA A 84 -12.41 -8.77 -1.74
N ASP A 85 -12.35 -8.44 -3.03
CA ASP A 85 -11.31 -7.56 -3.59
C ASP A 85 -11.57 -6.07 -3.28
N VAL A 86 -11.63 -5.75 -1.98
CA VAL A 86 -11.81 -4.40 -1.46
C VAL A 86 -10.89 -4.18 -0.26
N PRO A 87 -10.51 -2.93 0.04
CA PRO A 87 -9.86 -2.64 1.31
C PRO A 87 -10.83 -2.85 2.47
N LEU A 88 -10.33 -3.36 3.58
CA LEU A 88 -11.10 -3.63 4.79
C LEU A 88 -10.62 -2.73 5.92
N ALA A 89 -11.50 -1.89 6.46
CA ALA A 89 -11.18 -1.06 7.62
C ALA A 89 -11.02 -1.96 8.86
N THR A 90 -9.84 -1.95 9.47
CA THR A 90 -9.52 -2.82 10.62
C THR A 90 -9.40 -2.04 11.92
N ARG A 91 -9.11 -0.73 11.85
CA ARG A 91 -9.11 0.16 13.01
C ARG A 91 -9.68 1.53 12.67
N LEU A 92 -10.60 1.99 13.53
CA LEU A 92 -11.21 3.31 13.48
C LEU A 92 -10.94 4.04 14.81
N ARG A 93 -10.62 5.33 14.78
CA ARG A 93 -10.55 6.21 15.96
C ARG A 93 -11.29 7.50 15.62
N ASP A 94 -12.27 7.86 16.43
CA ASP A 94 -13.12 9.05 16.24
C ASP A 94 -13.77 9.15 14.85
N GLY A 95 -14.02 8.00 14.21
CA GLY A 95 -14.59 7.90 12.86
C GLY A 95 -13.56 7.92 11.72
N GLU A 96 -12.29 8.16 12.01
CA GLU A 96 -11.19 8.15 11.05
C GLU A 96 -10.53 6.77 10.94
N LEU A 97 -10.13 6.42 9.71
CA LEU A 97 -9.47 5.16 9.40
C LEU A 97 -7.99 5.21 9.78
N LEU A 98 -7.61 4.46 10.82
CA LEU A 98 -6.23 4.36 11.27
C LEU A 98 -5.46 3.24 10.59
N SER A 99 -6.13 2.13 10.31
CA SER A 99 -5.53 0.94 9.70
C SER A 99 -6.57 0.19 8.87
N SER A 100 -6.10 -0.37 7.76
CA SER A 100 -6.89 -1.21 6.87
C SER A 100 -6.05 -2.37 6.35
N SER A 101 -6.68 -3.50 6.06
CA SER A 101 -6.11 -4.47 5.12
C SER A 101 -6.37 -3.96 3.71
N SER A 102 -5.30 -3.67 2.97
CA SER A 102 -5.35 -3.15 1.60
C SER A 102 -6.13 -4.06 0.64
N GLN A 103 -6.57 -3.49 -0.48
CA GLN A 103 -7.23 -4.23 -1.55
C GLN A 103 -6.29 -5.32 -2.11
N PRO A 104 -6.69 -6.60 -2.14
CA PRO A 104 -5.85 -7.71 -2.61
C PRO A 104 -5.24 -7.52 -3.99
N SER A 105 -6.03 -7.13 -5.00
CA SER A 105 -5.54 -6.97 -6.37
C SER A 105 -4.54 -5.83 -6.51
N LEU A 106 -4.69 -4.76 -5.72
CA LEU A 106 -3.70 -3.68 -5.66
C LEU A 106 -2.40 -4.17 -5.01
N MET A 107 -2.48 -4.97 -3.94
CA MET A 107 -1.29 -5.56 -3.32
C MET A 107 -0.57 -6.53 -4.24
N ALA A 108 -1.31 -7.39 -4.96
CA ALA A 108 -0.72 -8.29 -5.95
C ALA A 108 0.07 -7.52 -7.02
N ARG A 109 -0.54 -6.47 -7.60
CA ARG A 109 0.14 -5.59 -8.56
C ARG A 109 1.38 -4.92 -7.96
N MET A 110 1.30 -4.42 -6.72
CA MET A 110 2.45 -3.78 -6.05
C MET A 110 3.58 -4.77 -5.77
N LEU A 111 3.27 -6.01 -5.37
CA LEU A 111 4.28 -7.04 -5.12
C LEU A 111 4.98 -7.49 -6.42
N ALA A 112 4.23 -7.67 -7.51
CA ALA A 112 4.81 -7.92 -8.84
C ALA A 112 5.72 -6.76 -9.28
N GLU A 113 5.26 -5.51 -9.13
CA GLU A 113 6.03 -4.32 -9.48
C GLU A 113 7.24 -4.06 -8.56
N LEU A 114 7.26 -4.64 -7.36
CA LEU A 114 8.41 -4.59 -6.46
C LEU A 114 9.57 -5.44 -7.02
N ARG A 115 9.30 -6.43 -7.89
CA ARG A 115 10.31 -7.30 -8.53
C ARG A 115 11.24 -7.93 -7.48
N VAL A 116 10.64 -8.57 -6.49
CA VAL A 116 11.37 -9.32 -5.47
C VAL A 116 11.99 -10.56 -6.12
N GLU A 117 13.17 -10.94 -5.66
CA GLU A 117 13.91 -12.12 -6.11
C GLU A 117 14.43 -12.83 -4.86
N ASP A 118 14.76 -14.11 -4.99
CA ASP A 118 15.28 -14.92 -3.89
C ASP A 118 16.50 -14.25 -3.25
N GLY A 119 16.51 -14.18 -1.91
CA GLY A 119 17.61 -13.58 -1.15
C GLY A 119 17.54 -12.06 -0.98
N HIS A 120 16.60 -11.35 -1.62
CA HIS A 120 16.41 -9.92 -1.38
C HIS A 120 15.96 -9.63 0.06
N ARG A 121 16.55 -8.60 0.67
CA ARG A 121 16.09 -8.02 1.94
C ARG A 121 15.04 -6.96 1.66
N VAL A 122 13.85 -7.12 2.23
CA VAL A 122 12.69 -6.25 1.99
C VAL A 122 12.29 -5.51 3.27
N LEU A 123 12.11 -4.19 3.14
CA LEU A 123 11.41 -3.37 4.13
C LEU A 123 9.99 -3.08 3.66
N GLU A 124 8.99 -3.48 4.43
CA GLU A 124 7.63 -2.98 4.33
C GLU A 124 7.41 -1.83 5.33
N VAL A 125 6.93 -0.69 4.84
CA VAL A 125 6.50 0.44 5.68
C VAL A 125 4.97 0.51 5.71
N GLY A 126 4.41 0.25 6.89
CA GLY A 126 2.97 0.13 7.12
C GLY A 126 2.54 -1.32 7.36
N ALA A 127 3.05 -1.95 8.43
CA ALA A 127 2.74 -3.36 8.72
C ALA A 127 1.23 -3.64 8.79
N GLY A 128 0.44 -2.70 9.34
CA GLY A 128 -1.01 -2.82 9.42
C GLY A 128 -1.45 -4.14 10.05
N THR A 129 -2.15 -4.98 9.29
CA THR A 129 -2.57 -6.30 9.80
C THR A 129 -1.49 -7.36 9.80
N GLY A 130 -0.39 -7.16 9.05
CA GLY A 130 0.66 -8.15 8.79
C GLY A 130 0.43 -9.01 7.56
N TYR A 131 -0.66 -8.82 6.81
CA TYR A 131 -0.99 -9.70 5.66
C TYR A 131 0.05 -9.61 4.53
N ASN A 132 0.49 -8.41 4.18
CA ASN A 132 1.46 -8.24 3.09
C ASN A 132 2.88 -8.67 3.52
N ALA A 133 3.28 -8.43 4.78
CA ALA A 133 4.46 -9.07 5.38
C ALA A 133 4.43 -10.61 5.28
N ALA A 134 3.27 -11.25 5.47
CA ALA A 134 3.13 -12.69 5.34
C ALA A 134 3.31 -13.17 3.88
N LEU A 135 2.79 -12.42 2.90
CA LEU A 135 3.00 -12.71 1.48
C LEU A 135 4.48 -12.60 1.10
N LEU A 136 5.17 -11.55 1.58
CA LEU A 136 6.61 -11.40 1.41
C LEU A 136 7.40 -12.55 2.08
N ALA A 137 7.03 -12.92 3.30
CA ALA A 137 7.66 -14.02 4.04
C ALA A 137 7.41 -15.37 3.38
N HIS A 138 6.25 -15.59 2.76
CA HIS A 138 6.01 -16.77 1.95
C HIS A 138 6.97 -16.84 0.75
N ARG A 139 7.20 -15.71 0.07
CA ARG A 139 8.10 -15.64 -1.10
C ARG A 139 9.57 -15.82 -0.76
N LEU A 140 10.02 -15.25 0.36
CA LEU A 140 11.45 -15.13 0.73
C LEU A 140 11.88 -16.08 1.85
N GLY A 141 10.94 -16.72 2.52
CA GLY A 141 11.18 -17.46 3.76
C GLY A 141 11.23 -16.56 5.00
N ASP A 142 11.30 -17.20 6.16
CA ASP A 142 11.36 -16.54 7.46
C ASP A 142 12.81 -16.20 7.90
N ASP A 143 13.78 -16.30 6.98
CA ASP A 143 15.24 -16.15 7.22
C ASP A 143 15.69 -14.69 7.39
N ASP A 144 14.97 -13.88 8.17
CA ASP A 144 15.27 -12.48 8.45
C ASP A 144 15.28 -11.54 7.21
N LEU A 145 14.81 -12.01 6.05
CA LEU A 145 14.78 -11.23 4.82
C LEU A 145 13.64 -10.21 4.78
N VAL A 146 12.57 -10.42 5.54
CA VAL A 146 11.42 -9.51 5.59
C VAL A 146 11.42 -8.74 6.89
N THR A 147 11.45 -7.41 6.78
CA THR A 147 11.27 -6.47 7.88
C THR A 147 10.02 -5.66 7.61
N THR A 148 9.13 -5.52 8.59
CA THR A 148 7.93 -4.68 8.50
C THR A 148 7.86 -3.73 9.69
N ILE A 149 7.47 -2.47 9.45
CA ILE A 149 7.39 -1.43 10.48
C ILE A 149 6.03 -0.76 10.49
N ASP A 150 5.52 -0.46 11.68
CA ASP A 150 4.34 0.40 11.87
C ASP A 150 4.54 1.30 13.09
N LEU A 151 3.80 2.42 13.13
CA LEU A 151 3.95 3.48 14.12
C LEU A 151 3.41 3.05 15.50
N GLU A 152 2.27 2.37 15.52
CA GLU A 152 1.55 2.10 16.77
C GLU A 152 1.90 0.72 17.36
N PRO A 153 2.33 0.64 18.64
CA PRO A 153 2.65 -0.64 19.29
C PRO A 153 1.51 -1.66 19.19
N GLU A 154 0.27 -1.23 19.37
CA GLU A 154 -0.90 -2.10 19.28
C GLU A 154 -1.11 -2.71 17.89
N ILE A 155 -0.73 -1.99 16.82
CA ILE A 155 -0.81 -2.49 15.45
C ILE A 155 0.27 -3.54 15.24
N THR A 156 1.51 -3.23 15.61
CA THR A 156 2.63 -4.17 15.48
C THR A 156 2.44 -5.45 16.28
N GLU A 157 1.85 -5.35 17.48
CA GLU A 157 1.58 -6.53 18.31
C GLU A 157 0.49 -7.41 17.71
N SER A 158 -0.58 -6.80 17.18
CA SER A 158 -1.61 -7.52 16.43
C SER A 158 -1.04 -8.20 15.18
N ALA A 159 -0.15 -7.52 14.45
CA ALA A 159 0.51 -8.08 13.28
C ALA A 159 1.37 -9.30 13.65
N ARG A 160 2.17 -9.24 14.72
CA ARG A 160 2.95 -10.39 15.23
C ARG A 160 2.06 -11.59 15.53
N GLN A 161 0.91 -11.37 16.16
CA GLN A 161 -0.04 -12.43 16.49
C GLN A 161 -0.65 -13.07 15.24
N HIS A 162 -1.08 -12.26 14.26
CA HIS A 162 -1.63 -12.78 13.00
C HIS A 162 -0.57 -13.54 12.18
N LEU A 163 0.64 -13.00 12.09
CA LEU A 163 1.79 -13.62 11.42
C LEU A 163 2.09 -14.98 12.04
N ALA A 164 2.24 -15.05 13.36
CA ALA A 164 2.49 -16.30 14.06
C ALA A 164 1.33 -17.31 13.89
N ALA A 165 0.08 -16.86 13.89
CA ALA A 165 -1.08 -17.72 13.63
C ALA A 165 -1.11 -18.27 12.19
N ALA A 166 -0.53 -17.54 11.23
CA ALA A 166 -0.35 -17.98 9.85
C ALA A 166 0.95 -18.77 9.62
N GLY A 167 1.80 -18.92 10.65
CA GLY A 167 3.07 -19.66 10.57
C GLY A 167 4.22 -18.86 9.95
N HIS A 168 4.14 -17.52 9.94
CA HIS A 168 5.17 -16.63 9.41
C HIS A 168 5.83 -15.83 10.53
N HIS A 169 7.14 -15.58 10.41
CA HIS A 169 7.94 -14.93 11.45
C HIS A 169 8.88 -13.83 10.92
N PRO A 170 8.41 -12.88 10.09
CA PRO A 170 9.23 -11.74 9.70
C PRO A 170 9.53 -10.82 10.89
N ALA A 171 10.53 -9.96 10.77
CA ALA A 171 10.87 -9.01 11.82
C ALA A 171 9.87 -7.85 11.84
N VAL A 172 9.13 -7.70 12.95
CA VAL A 172 8.11 -6.64 13.12
C VAL A 172 8.60 -5.56 14.08
N PHE A 173 8.83 -4.36 13.54
CA PHE A 173 9.30 -3.18 14.27
C PHE A 173 8.18 -2.20 14.60
N THR A 174 8.31 -1.54 15.74
CA THR A 174 7.45 -0.42 16.14
C THR A 174 8.25 0.87 16.06
N GLY A 175 7.83 1.80 15.22
CA GLY A 175 8.52 3.08 15.03
C GLY A 175 8.03 3.87 13.83
N ASP A 176 8.60 5.06 13.66
CA ASP A 176 8.29 5.92 12.52
C ASP A 176 8.84 5.31 11.22
N GLY A 177 7.94 4.86 10.36
CA GLY A 177 8.28 4.29 9.05
C GLY A 177 9.09 5.21 8.14
N ALA A 178 9.01 6.54 8.32
CA ALA A 178 9.83 7.48 7.57
C ALA A 178 11.32 7.37 7.93
N ARG A 179 11.66 6.85 9.12
CA ARG A 179 13.03 6.62 9.58
C ARG A 179 13.59 5.27 9.11
N GLY A 180 12.76 4.40 8.56
CA GLY A 180 13.15 3.04 8.20
C GLY A 180 13.56 2.21 9.43
N VAL A 181 14.44 1.22 9.21
CA VAL A 181 15.00 0.35 10.25
C VAL A 181 16.52 0.21 10.01
N PRO A 182 17.33 1.21 10.41
CA PRO A 182 18.76 1.24 10.11
C PRO A 182 19.53 -0.01 10.57
N GLU A 183 19.12 -0.63 11.67
CA GLU A 183 19.70 -1.85 12.22
C GLU A 183 19.46 -3.11 11.37
N ARG A 184 18.57 -3.04 10.37
CA ARG A 184 18.26 -4.12 9.42
C ARG A 184 18.73 -3.80 7.99
N ALA A 185 19.26 -2.61 7.75
CA ALA A 185 19.86 -2.23 6.48
C ALA A 185 21.09 -3.11 6.15
N PRO A 186 21.48 -3.25 4.87
CA PRO A 186 20.82 -2.66 3.71
C PRO A 186 19.57 -3.43 3.26
N PHE A 187 18.68 -2.75 2.54
CA PHE A 187 17.52 -3.31 1.87
C PHE A 187 17.71 -3.29 0.35
N ASP A 188 17.27 -4.35 -0.31
CA ASP A 188 17.24 -4.43 -1.77
C ASP A 188 15.90 -3.95 -2.32
N ARG A 189 14.85 -4.00 -1.49
CA ARG A 189 13.51 -3.55 -1.82
C ARG A 189 12.89 -2.81 -0.63
N ILE A 190 12.20 -1.72 -0.92
CA ILE A 190 11.33 -1.03 0.05
C ILE A 190 9.95 -0.88 -0.58
N ILE A 191 8.92 -1.26 0.15
CA ILE A 191 7.52 -1.08 -0.24
C ILE A 191 6.77 -0.33 0.85
N ALA A 192 6.05 0.72 0.48
CA ALA A 192 5.17 1.43 1.38
C ALA A 192 3.70 1.07 1.12
N THR A 193 2.95 0.78 2.18
CA THR A 193 1.51 0.52 2.15
C THR A 193 0.72 1.69 2.79
N CYS A 194 1.30 2.88 2.70
CA CYS A 194 0.76 4.16 3.14
C CYS A 194 1.17 5.27 2.16
N THR A 195 0.35 6.31 2.03
CA THR A 195 0.63 7.44 1.13
C THR A 195 1.71 8.35 1.70
N LEU A 196 2.67 8.72 0.86
CA LEU A 196 3.74 9.66 1.16
C LEU A 196 3.45 11.06 0.59
N THR A 197 4.05 12.09 1.20
CA THR A 197 4.18 13.42 0.57
C THR A 197 5.48 13.56 -0.23
N SER A 198 6.46 12.72 0.09
CA SER A 198 7.85 12.72 -0.39
C SER A 198 8.51 11.42 0.06
N VAL A 199 9.53 10.97 -0.68
CA VAL A 199 10.29 9.75 -0.39
C VAL A 199 11.31 10.05 0.71
N PRO A 200 11.22 9.41 1.90
CA PRO A 200 12.14 9.69 2.98
C PRO A 200 13.59 9.40 2.61
N ARG A 201 14.47 10.39 2.79
CA ARG A 201 15.92 10.25 2.55
C ARG A 201 16.55 9.10 3.34
N ALA A 202 16.02 8.81 4.53
CA ALA A 202 16.47 7.69 5.35
C ALA A 202 16.33 6.34 4.63
N TRP A 203 15.37 6.19 3.72
CA TRP A 203 15.18 4.96 2.95
C TRP A 203 16.33 4.75 1.95
N LEU A 204 16.73 5.80 1.22
CA LEU A 204 17.85 5.73 0.27
C LEU A 204 19.15 5.37 1.00
N ALA A 205 19.39 5.96 2.17
CA ALA A 205 20.57 5.66 2.99
C ALA A 205 20.60 4.22 3.54
N GLN A 206 19.46 3.53 3.55
CA GLN A 206 19.32 2.15 4.00
C GLN A 206 19.22 1.16 2.84
N CYS A 207 19.37 1.60 1.60
CA CYS A 207 19.26 0.76 0.41
C CYS A 207 20.63 0.34 -0.14
N SER A 208 20.70 -0.88 -0.68
CA SER A 208 21.78 -1.29 -1.57
C SER A 208 21.73 -0.44 -2.87
N PRO A 209 22.88 -0.16 -3.53
CA PRO A 209 22.87 0.35 -4.90
C PRO A 209 22.06 -0.58 -5.82
N GLY A 210 21.18 -0.02 -6.63
CA GLY A 210 20.24 -0.75 -7.49
C GLY A 210 18.94 -1.15 -6.79
N ALA A 211 18.79 -0.89 -5.49
CA ALA A 211 17.55 -1.21 -4.78
C ALA A 211 16.34 -0.50 -5.37
N ARG A 212 15.16 -1.12 -5.25
CA ARG A 212 13.90 -0.58 -5.76
C ARG A 212 13.01 -0.14 -4.61
N ILE A 213 12.55 1.11 -4.68
CA ILE A 213 11.57 1.67 -3.74
C ILE A 213 10.24 1.82 -4.46
N LEU A 214 9.18 1.22 -3.92
CA LEU A 214 7.83 1.30 -4.43
C LEU A 214 6.91 1.96 -3.40
N ALA A 215 6.31 3.10 -3.73
CA ALA A 215 5.51 3.85 -2.77
C ALA A 215 4.29 4.56 -3.38
N PRO A 216 3.15 4.62 -2.68
CA PRO A 216 2.05 5.49 -3.05
C PRO A 216 2.39 6.97 -2.81
N LEU A 217 2.25 7.81 -3.83
CA LEU A 217 2.47 9.26 -3.77
C LEU A 217 1.52 9.98 -4.73
N ALA A 218 0.84 11.03 -4.26
CA ALA A 218 -0.08 11.83 -5.07
C ALA A 218 -1.19 11.03 -5.77
N THR A 219 -1.65 9.90 -5.22
CA THR A 219 -2.60 8.92 -5.82
C THR A 219 -2.04 8.04 -6.94
N GLY A 220 -0.75 8.17 -7.26
CA GLY A 220 -0.01 7.26 -8.12
C GLY A 220 0.91 6.33 -7.33
N LEU A 221 1.55 5.41 -8.02
CA LEU A 221 2.56 4.49 -7.48
C LEU A 221 3.92 4.83 -8.09
N ILE A 222 4.85 5.39 -7.30
CA ILE A 222 6.21 5.70 -7.74
C ILE A 222 7.11 4.47 -7.58
N ALA A 223 7.92 4.17 -8.60
CA ALA A 223 8.95 3.14 -8.55
C ALA A 223 10.33 3.76 -8.79
N LEU A 224 11.12 3.95 -7.73
CA LEU A 224 12.47 4.51 -7.80
C LEU A 224 13.52 3.41 -7.81
N THR A 225 14.60 3.66 -8.54
CA THR A 225 15.87 2.92 -8.40
C THR A 225 16.85 3.78 -7.62
N VAL A 226 17.39 3.22 -6.54
CA VAL A 226 18.42 3.86 -5.73
C VAL A 226 19.77 3.66 -6.41
N ARG A 227 20.49 4.75 -6.71
CA ARG A 227 21.86 4.66 -7.19
C ARG A 227 22.85 4.60 -6.04
N ASP A 228 22.62 5.44 -5.03
CA ASP A 228 23.46 5.60 -3.85
C ASP A 228 22.63 6.23 -2.71
N ALA A 229 23.23 6.35 -1.51
CA ALA A 229 22.55 6.85 -0.31
C ALA A 229 21.95 8.27 -0.46
N GLY A 230 22.43 9.06 -1.42
CA GLY A 230 21.97 10.41 -1.70
C GLY A 230 21.17 10.55 -2.98
N HIS A 231 20.97 9.48 -3.76
CA HIS A 231 20.29 9.59 -5.05
C HIS A 231 19.38 8.39 -5.37
N GLY A 232 18.14 8.73 -5.71
CA GLY A 232 17.16 7.80 -6.26
C GLY A 232 16.29 8.51 -7.29
N GLU A 233 15.95 7.81 -8.36
CA GLU A 233 15.14 8.36 -9.44
C GLU A 233 14.20 7.30 -9.99
N GLY A 234 13.02 7.71 -10.43
CA GLY A 234 12.08 6.79 -11.05
C GLY A 234 10.86 7.45 -11.64
N ARG A 235 10.00 6.62 -12.21
CA ARG A 235 8.74 7.03 -12.84
C ARG A 235 7.56 6.46 -12.08
N PHE A 236 6.42 7.14 -12.21
CA PHE A 236 5.17 6.56 -11.75
C PHE A 236 4.77 5.41 -12.68
N LEU A 237 4.09 4.45 -12.10
CA LEU A 237 3.44 3.37 -12.83
C LEU A 237 2.02 3.80 -13.23
N HIS A 238 1.42 3.07 -14.17
CA HIS A 238 0.03 3.26 -14.57
C HIS A 238 -0.94 3.16 -13.38
N THR A 239 -0.62 2.24 -12.47
CA THR A 239 -1.47 1.83 -11.35
C THR A 239 -1.77 3.00 -10.40
N PRO A 240 -3.05 3.33 -10.20
CA PRO A 240 -3.43 4.25 -9.14
C PRO A 240 -3.34 3.58 -7.77
N ALA A 241 -2.96 4.35 -6.75
CA ALA A 241 -2.71 3.83 -5.42
C ALA A 241 -3.32 4.77 -4.36
N TYR A 242 -4.36 4.30 -3.68
CA TYR A 242 -5.07 5.03 -2.63
C TYR A 242 -4.84 4.34 -1.29
N PHE A 243 -4.07 4.99 -0.41
CA PHE A 243 -3.74 4.48 0.91
C PHE A 243 -3.96 5.54 1.98
N VAL A 244 -4.15 5.10 3.22
CA VAL A 244 -4.07 5.98 4.39
C VAL A 244 -2.69 6.67 4.42
N PRO A 245 -2.61 7.94 4.88
CA PRO A 245 -1.34 8.65 4.90
C PRO A 245 -0.34 8.02 5.89
N LEU A 246 0.96 8.10 5.58
CA LEU A 246 2.00 7.81 6.56
C LEU A 246 1.92 8.81 7.72
N ARG A 247 1.88 8.30 8.94
CA ARG A 247 1.81 9.08 10.19
C ARG A 247 3.16 9.03 10.91
N GLY A 248 3.49 10.06 11.67
CA GLY A 248 4.79 10.23 12.32
C GLY A 248 5.02 11.68 12.74
N GLU A 249 6.20 11.99 13.28
CA GLU A 249 6.48 13.36 13.76
C GLU A 249 6.44 14.39 12.61
N SER A 250 5.71 15.48 12.85
CA SER A 250 5.77 16.75 12.10
C SER A 250 5.59 16.67 10.58
N ARG A 251 4.53 16.03 10.09
CA ARG A 251 4.02 16.29 8.73
C ARG A 251 2.77 17.17 8.79
N PRO A 252 2.78 18.39 8.25
CA PRO A 252 1.57 19.19 8.18
C PRO A 252 0.53 18.46 7.33
N GLU A 253 -0.71 18.42 7.82
CA GLU A 253 -1.82 18.03 6.97
C GLU A 253 -1.90 19.02 5.80
N PRO A 254 -1.94 18.54 4.56
CA PRO A 254 -1.97 19.43 3.41
C PRO A 254 -3.30 20.20 3.40
N GLU A 255 -3.24 21.52 3.31
CA GLU A 255 -4.45 22.33 3.13
C GLU A 255 -5.16 21.94 1.82
N PRO A 256 -6.51 21.90 1.81
CA PRO A 256 -7.26 21.61 0.59
C PRO A 256 -6.95 22.65 -0.50
N ALA A 257 -6.63 22.18 -1.71
CA ALA A 257 -6.43 23.09 -2.83
C ALA A 257 -7.73 23.86 -3.14
N HIS A 258 -7.64 25.18 -3.30
CA HIS A 258 -8.77 25.99 -3.74
C HIS A 258 -9.08 25.73 -5.23
N LEU A 259 -10.03 24.84 -5.52
CA LEU A 259 -10.42 24.46 -6.89
C LEU A 259 -11.36 25.48 -7.58
N GLY A 260 -11.30 26.75 -7.17
CA GLY A 260 -12.15 27.83 -7.66
C GLY A 260 -11.92 28.13 -9.15
N GLY A 261 -12.92 27.86 -9.98
CA GLY A 261 -12.85 28.05 -11.43
C GLY A 261 -12.36 26.82 -12.21
N ILE A 262 -12.12 25.69 -11.55
CA ILE A 262 -11.80 24.43 -12.23
C ILE A 262 -13.11 23.74 -12.69
N PRO A 263 -13.26 23.42 -14.00
CA PRO A 263 -14.42 22.72 -14.51
C PRO A 263 -14.65 21.38 -13.80
N ARG A 264 -15.92 21.01 -13.55
CA ARG A 264 -16.28 19.74 -12.89
C ARG A 264 -15.64 18.53 -13.57
N ARG A 265 -15.63 18.51 -14.91
CA ARG A 265 -14.99 17.44 -15.71
C ARG A 265 -13.53 17.19 -15.32
N ALA A 266 -12.77 18.25 -14.99
CA ALA A 266 -11.38 18.13 -14.60
C ALA A 266 -11.26 17.71 -13.14
N ARG A 267 -12.11 18.25 -12.25
CA ARG A 267 -12.14 17.86 -10.83
C ARG A 267 -12.45 16.37 -10.62
N ASP A 268 -13.32 15.80 -11.45
CA ASP A 268 -13.70 14.39 -11.37
C ASP A 268 -12.65 13.48 -12.06
N ASP A 269 -11.77 14.05 -12.90
CA ASP A 269 -10.71 13.32 -13.59
C ASP A 269 -9.58 12.89 -12.64
N GLU A 270 -9.16 11.63 -12.79
CA GLU A 270 -8.17 11.03 -11.91
C GLU A 270 -6.74 11.51 -12.17
N LEU A 271 -6.35 11.67 -13.44
CA LEU A 271 -5.02 12.14 -13.83
C LEU A 271 -4.83 13.61 -13.47
N PHE A 272 -5.90 14.40 -13.57
CA PHE A 272 -5.85 15.78 -13.09
C PHE A 272 -5.73 15.88 -11.57
N ARG A 273 -6.48 15.05 -10.82
CA ARG A 273 -6.34 14.96 -9.36
C ARG A 273 -4.94 14.49 -8.94
N PHE A 274 -4.35 13.56 -9.69
CA PHE A 274 -2.96 13.13 -9.52
C PHE A 274 -1.99 14.31 -9.71
N LEU A 275 -2.10 15.06 -10.82
CA LEU A 275 -1.26 16.23 -11.08
C LEU A 275 -1.36 17.25 -9.93
N LEU A 276 -2.58 17.62 -9.52
CA LEU A 276 -2.79 18.57 -8.42
C LEU A 276 -2.20 18.10 -7.09
N ALA A 277 -2.26 16.81 -6.80
CA ALA A 277 -1.67 16.24 -5.59
C ALA A 277 -0.15 16.22 -5.67
N LEU A 278 0.42 15.94 -6.84
CA LEU A 278 1.86 15.86 -7.08
C LEU A 278 2.53 17.24 -7.02
N THR A 279 1.90 18.26 -7.60
CA THR A 279 2.44 19.62 -7.69
C THR A 279 1.94 20.53 -6.57
N ARG A 280 1.46 19.95 -5.47
CA ARG A 280 0.86 20.70 -4.36
C ARG A 280 1.89 21.68 -3.79
N GLY A 281 1.51 22.96 -3.74
CA GLY A 281 2.39 24.05 -3.27
C GLY A 281 3.41 24.55 -4.31
N GLY A 282 3.53 23.88 -5.46
CA GLY A 282 4.43 24.26 -6.56
C GLY A 282 3.73 24.74 -7.83
N LEU A 283 2.42 24.51 -7.99
CA LEU A 283 1.65 24.91 -9.17
C LEU A 283 0.22 25.32 -8.78
N ASP A 284 -0.24 26.49 -9.26
CA ASP A 284 -1.63 26.92 -9.06
C ASP A 284 -2.60 25.97 -9.79
N PRO A 285 -3.79 25.64 -9.23
CA PRO A 285 -4.72 24.72 -9.89
C PRO A 285 -5.14 25.11 -11.31
N ARG A 286 -5.18 26.40 -11.66
CA ARG A 286 -5.51 26.85 -13.03
C ARG A 286 -4.32 26.69 -13.97
N GLU A 287 -3.10 26.91 -13.48
CA GLU A 287 -1.88 26.63 -14.23
C GLU A 287 -1.71 25.13 -14.46
N ALA A 288 -2.03 24.31 -13.45
CA ALA A 288 -2.10 22.85 -13.57
C ALA A 288 -3.11 22.42 -14.63
N LEU A 289 -4.29 23.06 -14.68
CA LEU A 289 -5.29 22.77 -15.72
C LEU A 289 -4.77 23.13 -17.12
N ALA A 290 -4.16 24.30 -17.27
CA ALA A 290 -3.61 24.73 -18.56
C ALA A 290 -2.47 23.82 -19.03
N LEU A 291 -1.59 23.38 -18.11
CA LEU A 291 -0.56 22.39 -18.40
C LEU A 291 -1.18 21.04 -18.81
N TRP A 292 -2.14 20.54 -18.03
CA TRP A 292 -2.78 19.26 -18.28
C TRP A 292 -3.50 19.21 -19.63
N GLU A 293 -4.19 20.30 -20.02
CA GLU A 293 -4.82 20.40 -21.35
C GLU A 293 -3.77 20.55 -22.46
N ARG A 294 -2.72 21.35 -22.27
CA ARG A 294 -1.63 21.55 -23.25
C ARG A 294 -0.88 20.25 -23.54
N GLU A 295 -0.60 19.46 -22.51
CA GLU A 295 0.14 18.19 -22.61
C GLU A 295 -0.76 17.00 -22.95
N SER A 296 -1.99 17.27 -23.42
CA SER A 296 -2.97 16.25 -23.85
C SER A 296 -3.32 15.23 -22.77
N ARG A 297 -3.52 15.70 -21.53
CA ARG A 297 -3.92 14.91 -20.36
C ARG A 297 -2.91 13.76 -20.10
N PRO A 298 -1.64 14.10 -19.78
CA PRO A 298 -0.56 13.13 -19.66
C PRO A 298 -0.88 12.02 -18.66
N GLN A 299 -0.50 10.79 -19.03
CA GLN A 299 -0.57 9.61 -18.17
C GLN A 299 0.48 9.69 -17.04
N ARG A 300 0.29 8.93 -15.97
CA ARG A 300 1.18 8.95 -14.78
C ARG A 300 2.63 8.61 -15.14
N GLU A 301 2.84 7.71 -16.09
CA GLU A 301 4.12 7.17 -16.53
C GLU A 301 5.04 8.22 -17.18
N ARG A 302 4.46 9.34 -17.64
CA ARG A 302 5.24 10.50 -18.09
C ARG A 302 5.87 11.25 -16.92
N TYR A 303 5.33 11.12 -15.72
CA TYR A 303 5.85 11.77 -14.53
C TYR A 303 6.89 10.90 -13.81
N GLY A 304 7.78 11.56 -13.10
CA GLY A 304 8.73 10.90 -12.21
C GLY A 304 9.18 11.77 -11.06
N ILE A 305 10.05 11.21 -10.23
CA ILE A 305 10.62 11.86 -9.06
C ILE A 305 12.12 11.61 -9.07
N THR A 306 12.89 12.66 -8.73
CA THR A 306 14.31 12.56 -8.43
C THR A 306 14.55 13.07 -7.02
N VAL A 307 15.25 12.26 -6.23
CA VAL A 307 15.81 12.60 -4.93
C VAL A 307 17.32 12.72 -5.13
N SER A 308 17.90 13.86 -4.77
CA SER A 308 19.34 14.11 -4.91
C SER A 308 19.84 15.03 -3.80
N GLY A 309 20.61 14.48 -2.87
CA GLY A 309 21.08 15.18 -1.68
C GLY A 309 19.90 15.68 -0.85
N ASP A 310 19.81 16.99 -0.64
CA ASP A 310 18.73 17.63 0.13
C ASP A 310 17.52 18.06 -0.72
N ARG A 311 17.53 17.75 -2.02
CA ARG A 311 16.48 18.14 -2.96
C ARG A 311 15.68 16.93 -3.39
N GLU A 312 14.36 17.10 -3.44
CA GLU A 312 13.43 16.17 -4.06
C GLU A 312 12.48 16.97 -4.96
N TRP A 313 12.29 16.51 -6.19
CA TRP A 313 11.37 17.16 -7.13
C TRP A 313 10.67 16.14 -8.01
N ALA A 314 9.42 16.43 -8.31
CA ALA A 314 8.66 15.76 -9.35
C ALA A 314 8.92 16.44 -10.69
N TRP A 315 8.76 15.68 -11.77
CA TRP A 315 8.96 16.18 -13.12
C TRP A 315 8.00 15.52 -14.11
N LEU A 316 7.74 16.20 -15.23
CA LEU A 316 7.03 15.65 -16.39
C LEU A 316 8.02 15.46 -17.54
N ASP A 317 8.02 14.25 -18.09
CA ASP A 317 8.90 13.72 -19.15
C ASP A 317 10.37 13.54 -18.76
N GLU A 318 11.06 14.58 -18.28
CA GLU A 318 12.51 14.54 -17.99
C GLU A 318 12.89 15.29 -16.69
N PRO A 319 13.85 14.79 -15.88
CA PRO A 319 14.24 15.41 -14.60
C PRO A 319 14.80 16.83 -14.70
N GLU A 320 15.52 17.15 -15.77
CA GLU A 320 16.06 18.48 -16.09
C GLU A 320 15.20 19.25 -17.12
N GLY A 321 13.96 18.79 -17.34
CA GLY A 321 13.02 19.37 -18.30
C GLY A 321 12.40 20.70 -17.85
N PRO A 322 11.51 21.28 -18.68
CA PRO A 322 10.84 22.55 -18.39
C PRO A 322 9.75 22.43 -17.31
N TYR A 323 9.34 21.22 -16.95
CA TYR A 323 8.25 20.94 -16.02
C TYR A 323 8.77 20.18 -14.80
N VAL A 324 9.22 20.94 -13.81
CA VAL A 324 9.77 20.42 -12.55
C VAL A 324 9.11 21.13 -11.37
N TRP A 325 8.81 20.39 -10.31
CA TRP A 325 8.14 20.92 -9.10
C TRP A 325 8.81 20.38 -7.85
N PRO A 326 9.21 21.23 -6.89
CA PRO A 326 9.78 20.77 -5.63
C PRO A 326 8.76 19.96 -4.83
N LEU A 327 9.21 18.88 -4.21
CA LEU A 327 8.43 18.12 -3.23
C LEU A 327 8.82 18.57 -1.80
N PRO A 328 7.88 18.52 -0.83
CA PRO A 328 8.17 18.89 0.56
C PRO A 328 9.11 17.84 1.18
N GLY A 329 10.36 18.23 1.47
CA GLY A 329 11.41 17.33 1.96
C GLY A 329 11.49 17.12 3.47
#